data_AF-A0A8B6FR18-F1
#
_entry.id   AF-A0A8B6FR18-F1
#
_cell.length_a   1.000
_cell.length_b   1.000
_cell.length_c   1.000
_cell.angle_alpha   90.00
_cell.angle_beta   90.00
_cell.angle_gamma   90.00
#
_symmetry.space_group_name_H-M   'P 1'
#
loop_
_entity.id
_entity.type
_entity.pdbx_description
1 polymer ?
#
loop_
_entity_poly.entity_id
_entity_poly.type
_entity_poly.pdbx_seq_one_letter_code
_entity_poly.pdbx_strand_id
1 'polypeptide(L)'
;MGDAATQKEVLNGSYGDLREMENTVVRVFFSSTFTDMTVDRNYLMKNSVPKIRQYCLKKNLDFQIIDYRWGVRDEASIDHSTNDIVLEEVEICKLMSRGPYFVLFLGDKYGSRSIPREIEANEYKILYRTAMKVGCDTVLMNQWYKRDDNAEPAVYYLLPITDVLPNYNNDDPKKSTEREKERREWDSIIEKLTQYLRKAADQAYEENRITKDQRLKYFYSVTEAEATKGIIESDSIRNRVLAYIRNFENINIEDKIAKRFIDLVKDDTAIDQEAKDLRERLKIAKIQPVLLPDETKKDTLYWTPNGVDPEDPDHMEYLVSLGKHFEENMIKMVDYTLKKKIGNREDDELYEEVLHHLHFGQKRLESFCGREEILEDIRNRMTTVHGGSEDSDLSQKEDESLESDQDGGNR
;
A
#
# COMPACT_ATOMS: atom_id res chain seq x y z
N MET A 1 14.53 -24.15 -23.52
CA MET A 1 14.64 -25.51 -22.96
C MET A 1 14.25 -25.59 -21.49
N GLY A 2 14.42 -24.55 -20.66
CA GLY A 2 13.94 -24.56 -19.26
C GLY A 2 12.41 -24.46 -19.09
N ASP A 3 11.72 -23.67 -19.91
CA ASP A 3 10.26 -23.46 -19.79
C ASP A 3 9.42 -24.73 -20.01
N ALA A 4 9.77 -25.54 -21.03
CA ALA A 4 9.00 -26.73 -21.37
C ALA A 4 9.09 -27.85 -20.32
N ALA A 5 10.22 -27.95 -19.60
CA ALA A 5 10.38 -28.91 -18.51
C ALA A 5 9.50 -28.51 -17.31
N THR A 6 9.48 -27.21 -16.99
CA THR A 6 8.62 -26.61 -15.95
C THR A 6 7.13 -26.76 -16.29
N GLN A 7 6.77 -26.61 -17.57
CA GLN A 7 5.39 -26.73 -18.01
C GLN A 7 4.83 -28.15 -17.80
N LYS A 8 5.63 -29.17 -18.11
CA LYS A 8 5.26 -30.58 -17.91
C LYS A 8 5.11 -30.94 -16.44
N GLU A 9 5.95 -30.38 -15.56
CA GLU A 9 5.87 -30.61 -14.11
C GLU A 9 4.57 -30.06 -13.51
N VAL A 10 4.16 -28.85 -13.91
CA VAL A 10 2.88 -28.26 -13.52
C VAL A 10 1.72 -29.11 -14.03
N LEU A 11 1.72 -29.51 -15.31
CA LEU A 11 0.65 -30.37 -15.87
C LEU A 11 0.54 -31.73 -15.17
N ASN A 12 1.65 -32.25 -14.62
CA ASN A 12 1.67 -33.48 -13.81
C ASN A 12 1.24 -33.25 -12.34
N GLY A 13 0.87 -32.03 -11.96
CA GLY A 13 0.41 -31.70 -10.61
C GLY A 13 1.52 -31.47 -9.58
N SER A 14 2.74 -31.13 -10.01
CA SER A 14 3.86 -30.84 -9.11
C SER A 14 3.71 -29.46 -8.44
N TYR A 15 3.79 -29.40 -7.11
CA TYR A 15 3.87 -28.15 -6.32
C TYR A 15 5.29 -27.55 -6.29
N GLY A 16 6.14 -27.86 -7.28
CA GLY A 16 7.53 -27.38 -7.36
C GLY A 16 7.63 -25.88 -7.63
N ASP A 17 8.44 -25.48 -8.61
CA ASP A 17 8.59 -24.07 -9.00
C ASP A 17 7.35 -23.61 -9.79
N LEU A 18 6.24 -23.36 -9.08
CA LEU A 18 5.00 -22.87 -9.68
C LEU A 18 5.20 -21.43 -10.15
N ARG A 19 4.95 -21.20 -11.44
CA ARG A 19 4.83 -19.85 -11.98
C ARG A 19 3.78 -19.05 -11.20
N GLU A 20 4.09 -17.80 -10.82
CA GLU A 20 3.12 -16.92 -10.15
C GLU A 20 1.82 -16.77 -10.93
N MET A 21 0.70 -16.82 -10.21
CA MET A 21 -0.62 -16.57 -10.77
C MET A 21 -0.76 -15.14 -11.24
N GLU A 22 -1.45 -14.96 -12.36
CA GLU A 22 -1.69 -13.63 -12.88
C GLU A 22 -2.79 -12.92 -12.10
N ASN A 23 -2.43 -11.79 -11.49
CA ASN A 23 -3.43 -10.88 -10.98
C ASN A 23 -4.26 -10.32 -12.16
N THR A 24 -5.57 -10.50 -12.13
CA THR A 24 -6.50 -9.91 -13.11
C THR A 24 -7.03 -8.56 -12.65
N VAL A 25 -6.47 -8.00 -11.57
CA VAL A 25 -6.94 -6.76 -10.95
C VAL A 25 -5.88 -5.67 -11.12
N VAL A 26 -6.32 -4.50 -11.56
CA VAL A 26 -5.57 -3.25 -11.48
C VAL A 26 -6.13 -2.48 -10.29
N ARG A 27 -5.40 -2.49 -9.17
CA ARG A 27 -5.81 -1.87 -7.90
C ARG A 27 -4.91 -0.68 -7.60
N VAL A 28 -5.47 0.51 -7.66
CA VAL A 28 -4.72 1.77 -7.56
C VAL A 28 -5.10 2.52 -6.29
N PHE A 29 -4.12 2.76 -5.43
CA PHE A 29 -4.27 3.57 -4.24
C PHE A 29 -4.19 5.08 -4.57
N PHE A 30 -5.15 5.86 -4.10
CA PHE A 30 -5.13 7.33 -4.17
C PHE A 30 -4.61 7.90 -2.84
N SER A 31 -3.41 8.48 -2.89
CA SER A 31 -2.81 9.19 -1.77
C SER A 31 -2.98 10.69 -1.94
N SER A 32 -3.65 11.33 -0.99
CA SER A 32 -3.79 12.78 -0.93
C SER A 32 -4.12 13.24 0.48
N THR A 33 -3.92 14.53 0.73
CA THR A 33 -4.58 15.26 1.82
C THR A 33 -6.09 15.29 1.61
N PHE A 34 -6.85 15.42 2.71
CA PHE A 34 -8.29 15.17 2.71
C PHE A 34 -9.09 16.25 1.97
N THR A 35 -8.74 17.52 2.18
CA THR A 35 -9.62 18.66 1.89
C THR A 35 -9.30 19.45 0.63
N ASP A 36 -8.02 19.56 0.26
CA ASP A 36 -7.52 20.38 -0.84
C ASP A 36 -7.61 19.67 -2.20
N MET A 37 -7.56 18.34 -2.20
CA MET A 37 -7.64 17.51 -3.42
C MET A 37 -9.02 16.92 -3.67
N THR A 38 -10.05 17.38 -2.95
CA THR A 38 -11.40 16.84 -3.07
C THR A 38 -11.97 17.05 -4.48
N VAL A 39 -11.80 18.22 -5.06
CA VAL A 39 -12.36 18.56 -6.39
C VAL A 39 -11.69 17.73 -7.48
N ASP A 40 -10.36 17.64 -7.43
CA ASP A 40 -9.51 16.86 -8.33
C ASP A 40 -9.91 15.38 -8.33
N ARG A 41 -9.97 14.76 -7.13
CA ARG A 41 -10.37 13.35 -6.98
C ARG A 41 -11.79 13.10 -7.45
N ASN A 42 -12.74 13.96 -7.06
CA ASN A 42 -14.13 13.83 -7.49
C ASN A 42 -14.28 13.92 -9.01
N TYR A 43 -13.51 14.81 -9.65
CA TYR A 43 -13.49 14.91 -11.10
C TYR A 43 -13.00 13.61 -11.75
N LEU A 44 -11.89 13.06 -11.27
CA LEU A 44 -11.34 11.79 -11.79
C LEU A 44 -12.30 10.62 -11.58
N MET A 45 -12.88 10.49 -10.39
CA MET A 45 -13.84 9.43 -10.05
C MET A 45 -15.09 9.49 -10.94
N LYS A 46 -15.57 10.70 -11.26
CA LYS A 46 -16.76 10.91 -12.09
C LYS A 46 -16.49 10.72 -13.58
N ASN A 47 -15.38 11.26 -14.09
CA ASN A 47 -15.18 11.42 -15.54
C ASN A 47 -14.16 10.44 -16.14
N SER A 48 -13.15 10.05 -15.36
CA SER A 48 -11.99 9.30 -15.88
C SER A 48 -12.02 7.82 -15.49
N VAL A 49 -12.26 7.52 -14.22
CA VAL A 49 -12.30 6.15 -13.69
C VAL A 49 -13.30 5.24 -14.44
N PRO A 50 -14.51 5.68 -14.81
CA PRO A 50 -15.44 4.83 -15.56
C PRO A 50 -14.89 4.39 -16.93
N LYS A 51 -14.17 5.29 -17.63
CA LYS A 51 -13.58 4.99 -18.94
C LYS A 51 -12.43 4.01 -18.82
N ILE A 52 -11.55 4.19 -17.84
CA ILE A 52 -10.43 3.28 -17.57
C ILE A 52 -10.97 1.90 -17.16
N ARG A 53 -12.02 1.85 -16.34
CA ARG A 53 -12.69 0.59 -15.97
C ARG A 53 -13.25 -0.12 -17.20
N GLN A 54 -13.92 0.61 -18.10
CA GLN A 54 -14.42 0.03 -19.35
C GLN A 54 -13.27 -0.48 -20.25
N TYR A 55 -12.15 0.23 -20.28
CA TYR A 55 -10.95 -0.19 -21.00
C TYR A 55 -10.36 -1.49 -20.43
N CYS A 56 -10.16 -1.55 -19.11
CA CYS A 56 -9.64 -2.72 -18.41
C CYS A 56 -10.58 -3.93 -18.57
N LEU A 57 -11.89 -3.73 -18.49
CA LEU A 57 -12.88 -4.80 -18.67
C LEU A 57 -12.79 -5.45 -20.06
N LYS A 58 -12.56 -4.65 -21.12
CA LYS A 58 -12.32 -5.17 -22.49
C LYS A 58 -11.04 -5.99 -22.61
N LYS A 59 -10.14 -5.91 -21.61
CA LYS A 59 -8.88 -6.66 -21.51
C LYS A 59 -8.95 -7.77 -20.46
N ASN A 60 -10.14 -8.13 -19.97
CA ASN A 60 -10.37 -9.09 -18.89
C ASN A 60 -9.65 -8.70 -17.58
N LEU A 61 -9.57 -7.40 -17.30
CA LEU A 61 -9.03 -6.85 -16.07
C LEU A 61 -10.13 -6.14 -15.27
N ASP A 62 -10.15 -6.33 -13.97
CA ASP A 62 -10.92 -5.49 -13.05
C ASP A 62 -10.11 -4.23 -12.68
N PHE A 63 -10.79 -3.09 -12.53
CA PHE A 63 -10.15 -1.80 -12.20
C PHE A 63 -10.78 -1.19 -10.95
N GLN A 64 -9.95 -1.10 -9.91
CA GLN A 64 -10.34 -0.65 -8.58
C GLN A 64 -9.50 0.56 -8.16
N ILE A 65 -10.18 1.62 -7.71
CA ILE A 65 -9.55 2.74 -7.00
C ILE A 65 -9.77 2.54 -5.52
N ILE A 66 -8.71 2.63 -4.74
CA ILE A 66 -8.74 2.59 -3.29
C ILE A 66 -8.49 4.01 -2.77
N ASP A 67 -9.52 4.60 -2.17
CA ASP A 67 -9.47 5.94 -1.59
C ASP A 67 -10.11 5.90 -0.20
N TYR A 68 -9.26 5.84 0.84
CA TYR A 68 -9.73 5.81 2.24
C TYR A 68 -10.41 7.09 2.71
N ARG A 69 -10.42 8.15 1.90
CA ARG A 69 -11.08 9.40 2.31
C ARG A 69 -12.60 9.25 2.21
N TRP A 70 -13.06 8.14 1.63
CA TRP A 70 -14.43 7.66 1.62
C TRP A 70 -14.57 6.48 2.60
N GLY A 71 -14.65 6.78 3.89
CA GLY A 71 -15.07 5.79 4.91
C GLY A 71 -13.97 5.11 5.73
N VAL A 72 -13.03 5.87 6.28
CA VAL A 72 -12.31 5.40 7.48
C VAL A 72 -13.33 5.21 8.60
N ARG A 73 -13.35 4.04 9.24
CA ARG A 73 -14.26 3.78 10.35
C ARG A 73 -13.80 4.49 11.62
N ASP A 74 -14.74 4.87 12.48
CA ASP A 74 -14.44 5.60 13.71
C ASP A 74 -13.53 4.80 14.66
N GLU A 75 -13.60 3.46 14.63
CA GLU A 75 -12.76 2.60 15.49
C GLU A 75 -11.26 2.74 15.19
N ALA A 76 -10.88 2.85 13.91
CA ALA A 76 -9.47 3.03 13.53
C ALA A 76 -8.89 4.37 14.02
N SER A 77 -9.76 5.38 14.17
CA SER A 77 -9.36 6.67 14.72
C SER A 77 -9.18 6.62 16.25
N ILE A 78 -10.00 5.82 16.94
CA ILE A 78 -9.93 5.61 18.39
C ILE A 78 -8.67 4.84 18.78
N ASP A 79 -8.31 3.82 18.00
CA ASP A 79 -7.13 2.97 18.26
C ASP A 79 -5.83 3.52 17.64
N HIS A 80 -5.90 4.70 17.00
CA HIS A 80 -4.80 5.33 16.29
C HIS A 80 -4.20 4.49 15.15
N SER A 81 -4.94 3.48 14.67
CA SER A 81 -4.49 2.49 13.68
C SER A 81 -4.80 2.91 12.24
N THR A 82 -5.50 4.03 12.01
CA THR A 82 -5.82 4.53 10.66
C THR A 82 -4.61 4.58 9.73
N ASN A 83 -3.47 5.07 10.21
CA ASN A 83 -2.26 5.16 9.39
C ASN A 83 -1.70 3.77 9.05
N ASP A 84 -1.71 2.83 10.00
CA ASP A 84 -1.21 1.47 9.80
C ASP A 84 -2.05 0.75 8.72
N ILE A 85 -3.38 0.84 8.82
CA ILE A 85 -4.33 0.29 7.84
C ILE A 85 -4.07 0.87 6.45
N VAL A 86 -3.88 2.19 6.37
CA VAL A 86 -3.63 2.88 5.11
C VAL A 86 -2.31 2.44 4.49
N LEU A 87 -1.23 2.34 5.27
CA LEU A 87 0.08 1.91 4.78
C LEU A 87 0.08 0.44 4.37
N GLU A 88 -0.65 -0.42 5.09
CA GLU A 88 -0.86 -1.82 4.70
C GLU A 88 -1.57 -1.91 3.34
N GLU A 89 -2.63 -1.13 3.13
CA GLU A 89 -3.34 -1.13 1.85
C GLU A 89 -2.48 -0.63 0.68
N VAL A 90 -1.55 0.29 0.93
CA VAL A 90 -0.54 0.69 -0.08
C VAL A 90 0.32 -0.51 -0.48
N GLU A 91 0.72 -1.36 0.47
CA GLU A 91 1.43 -2.61 0.17
C GLU A 91 0.55 -3.63 -0.55
N ILE A 92 -0.72 -3.78 -0.16
CA ILE A 92 -1.67 -4.65 -0.85
C ILE A 92 -1.83 -4.22 -2.30
N CYS A 93 -2.00 -2.92 -2.57
CA CYS A 93 -2.08 -2.41 -3.94
C CYS A 93 -0.80 -2.70 -4.73
N LYS A 94 0.37 -2.54 -4.11
CA LYS A 94 1.67 -2.87 -4.73
C LYS A 94 1.76 -4.33 -5.14
N LEU A 95 1.39 -5.24 -4.24
CA LEU A 95 1.47 -6.68 -4.45
C LEU A 95 0.42 -7.18 -5.45
N MET A 96 -0.82 -6.72 -5.31
CA MET A 96 -1.97 -7.27 -6.05
C MET A 96 -2.15 -6.62 -7.42
N SER A 97 -1.71 -5.38 -7.62
CA SER A 97 -2.06 -4.67 -8.85
C SER A 97 -1.23 -5.11 -10.05
N ARG A 98 -1.93 -5.41 -11.14
CA ARG A 98 -1.36 -5.62 -12.47
C ARG A 98 -1.10 -4.29 -13.18
N GLY A 99 0.06 -3.70 -12.91
CA GLY A 99 0.50 -2.46 -13.53
C GLY A 99 0.43 -1.29 -12.55
N PRO A 100 -0.34 -0.23 -12.82
CA PRO A 100 -0.38 0.92 -11.93
C PRO A 100 -0.97 0.55 -10.57
N TYR A 101 -0.36 1.01 -9.48
CA TYR A 101 -0.82 0.72 -8.12
C TYR A 101 -0.92 1.95 -7.21
N PHE A 102 -0.33 3.08 -7.58
CA PHE A 102 -0.29 4.25 -6.70
C PHE A 102 -0.41 5.56 -7.48
N VAL A 103 -1.21 6.47 -6.95
CA VAL A 103 -1.35 7.83 -7.46
C VAL A 103 -1.25 8.80 -6.30
N LEU A 104 -0.29 9.71 -6.39
CA LEU A 104 -0.04 10.74 -5.38
C LEU A 104 -0.60 12.08 -5.86
N PHE A 105 -1.36 12.77 -5.00
CA PHE A 105 -1.80 14.13 -5.21
C PHE A 105 -1.19 15.04 -4.13
N LEU A 106 -0.41 16.04 -4.53
CA LEU A 106 0.23 17.01 -3.65
C LEU A 106 -0.22 18.42 -3.97
N GLY A 107 -0.91 19.06 -3.01
CA GLY A 107 -1.38 20.44 -3.13
C GLY A 107 -0.56 21.41 -2.31
N ASP A 108 -1.16 22.51 -1.88
CA ASP A 108 -0.57 23.45 -0.94
C ASP A 108 -0.79 23.07 0.53
N LYS A 109 -1.42 21.92 0.79
CA LYS A 109 -1.55 21.38 2.13
C LYS A 109 -0.57 20.23 2.33
N TYR A 110 0.23 20.31 3.38
CA TYR A 110 1.08 19.23 3.85
C TYR A 110 0.27 18.17 4.60
N GLY A 111 -0.71 18.61 5.39
CA GLY A 111 -1.70 17.75 6.03
C GLY A 111 -1.37 17.36 7.47
N SER A 112 -2.14 16.39 8.00
CA SER A 112 -2.03 15.94 9.38
C SER A 112 -0.69 15.26 9.63
N ARG A 113 -0.07 15.60 10.76
CA ARG A 113 1.23 15.09 11.22
C ARG A 113 1.04 14.41 12.57
N SER A 114 0.39 13.26 12.53
CA SER A 114 0.03 12.49 13.73
C SER A 114 1.25 11.96 14.46
N ILE A 115 1.14 11.81 15.78
CA ILE A 115 2.16 11.12 16.57
C ILE A 115 2.14 9.61 16.28
N PRO A 116 3.28 8.92 16.44
CA PRO A 116 3.33 7.47 16.23
C PRO A 116 2.45 6.70 17.22
N ARG A 117 1.70 5.72 16.72
CA ARG A 117 0.98 4.74 17.56
C ARG A 117 1.95 3.91 18.38
N GLU A 118 3.10 3.53 17.80
CA GLU A 118 4.13 2.74 18.46
C GLU A 118 5.51 3.40 18.34
N ILE A 119 6.25 3.36 19.45
CA ILE A 119 7.62 3.88 19.57
C ILE A 119 8.49 2.79 20.20
N GLU A 120 9.65 2.49 19.61
CA GLU A 120 10.57 1.49 20.16
C GLU A 120 10.95 1.86 21.60
N ALA A 121 11.06 0.88 22.51
CA ALA A 121 11.26 1.16 23.93
C ALA A 121 12.53 1.97 24.24
N ASN A 122 13.62 1.75 23.49
CA ASN A 122 14.83 2.54 23.65
C ASN A 122 14.64 3.98 23.18
N GLU A 123 14.00 4.17 22.02
CA GLU A 123 13.65 5.48 21.48
C GLU A 123 12.74 6.25 22.46
N TYR A 124 11.67 5.62 22.95
CA TYR A 124 10.76 6.23 23.92
C TYR A 124 11.49 6.64 25.21
N LYS A 125 12.38 5.80 25.73
CA LYS A 125 13.17 6.11 26.93
C LYS A 125 14.10 7.30 26.73
N ILE A 126 14.67 7.47 25.53
CA ILE A 126 15.47 8.64 25.17
C ILE A 126 14.57 9.88 25.16
N LEU A 127 13.45 9.82 24.43
CA LEU A 127 12.49 10.92 24.32
C LEU A 127 11.92 11.33 25.68
N TYR A 128 11.53 10.39 26.52
CA TYR A 128 11.01 10.64 27.87
C TYR A 128 12.02 11.41 28.73
N ARG A 129 13.28 10.98 28.75
CA ARG A 129 14.35 11.66 29.51
C ARG A 129 14.62 13.05 28.97
N THR A 130 14.60 13.20 27.65
CA THR A 130 14.79 14.49 27.00
C THR A 130 13.61 15.42 27.29
N ALA A 131 12.38 14.94 27.20
CA ALA A 131 11.15 15.64 27.55
C ALA A 131 11.20 16.17 29.00
N MET A 132 11.62 15.32 29.95
CA MET A 132 11.81 15.71 31.35
C MET A 132 12.85 16.83 31.49
N LYS A 133 13.99 16.72 30.79
CA LYS A 133 15.06 17.73 30.80
C LYS A 133 14.59 19.09 30.27
N VAL A 134 13.75 19.10 29.23
CA VAL A 134 13.24 20.32 28.60
C VAL A 134 11.93 20.84 29.23
N GLY A 135 11.52 20.28 30.37
CA GLY A 135 10.39 20.74 31.18
C GLY A 135 9.01 20.36 30.63
N CYS A 136 8.91 19.32 29.80
CA CYS A 136 7.62 18.78 29.36
C CYS A 136 6.95 17.95 30.46
N ASP A 137 5.62 17.89 30.44
CA ASP A 137 4.85 17.03 31.34
C ASP A 137 4.97 15.56 30.92
N THR A 138 5.92 14.88 31.54
CA THR A 138 6.18 13.46 31.31
C THR A 138 5.17 12.54 32.00
N VAL A 139 4.34 13.07 32.92
CA VAL A 139 3.24 12.29 33.52
C VAL A 139 2.19 12.02 32.46
N LEU A 140 1.85 13.04 31.65
CA LEU A 140 0.92 12.87 30.52
C LEU A 140 1.46 11.85 29.50
N MET A 141 2.77 11.89 29.21
CA MET A 141 3.38 10.91 28.30
C MET A 141 3.24 9.47 28.81
N ASN A 142 3.51 9.22 30.10
CA ASN A 142 3.36 7.90 30.71
C ASN A 142 1.91 7.47 30.90
N GLN A 143 0.98 8.42 31.00
CA GLN A 143 -0.45 8.13 31.06
C GLN A 143 -0.90 7.49 29.75
N TRP A 144 -0.46 8.04 28.61
CA TRP A 144 -0.93 7.66 27.28
C TRP A 144 -0.08 6.62 26.56
N TYR A 145 1.23 6.56 26.80
CA TYR A 145 2.10 5.53 26.23
C TYR A 145 2.39 4.44 27.25
N LYS A 146 2.01 3.20 26.95
CA LYS A 146 2.26 2.03 27.80
C LYS A 146 3.25 1.09 27.15
N ARG A 147 4.11 0.49 27.97
CA ARG A 147 5.11 -0.47 27.51
C ARG A 147 4.43 -1.80 27.18
N ASP A 148 4.74 -2.34 26.02
CA ASP A 148 4.42 -3.70 25.60
C ASP A 148 5.72 -4.47 25.37
N ASP A 149 5.93 -5.48 26.20
CA ASP A 149 7.09 -6.38 26.13
C ASP A 149 6.81 -7.63 25.27
N ASN A 150 5.61 -7.77 24.69
CA ASN A 150 5.30 -8.86 23.75
C ASN A 150 5.74 -8.56 22.32
N ALA A 151 5.96 -7.29 21.98
CA ALA A 151 6.56 -6.89 20.72
C ALA A 151 8.07 -7.15 20.72
N GLU A 152 8.63 -7.55 19.57
CA GLU A 152 10.07 -7.74 19.38
C GLU A 152 10.58 -6.84 18.24
N PRO A 153 11.37 -5.78 18.52
CA PRO A 153 11.78 -5.32 19.85
C PRO A 153 10.63 -4.70 20.65
N ALA A 154 10.78 -4.64 21.98
CA ALA A 154 9.76 -4.07 22.87
C ALA A 154 9.40 -2.62 22.50
N VAL A 155 8.12 -2.26 22.64
CA VAL A 155 7.59 -0.95 22.23
C VAL A 155 6.83 -0.26 23.35
N TYR A 156 6.61 1.04 23.18
CA TYR A 156 5.57 1.79 23.87
C TYR A 156 4.47 2.10 22.87
N TYR A 157 3.24 1.70 23.19
CA TYR A 157 2.06 1.93 22.35
C TYR A 157 1.18 3.02 22.96
N LEU A 158 0.57 3.84 22.10
CA LEU A 158 -0.41 4.84 22.45
C LEU A 158 -1.74 4.13 22.78
N LEU A 159 -2.27 4.39 23.98
CA LEU A 159 -3.55 3.82 24.41
C LEU A 159 -4.71 4.28 23.52
N PRO A 160 -5.71 3.41 23.26
CA PRO A 160 -6.98 3.82 22.68
C PRO A 160 -7.61 4.98 23.45
N ILE A 161 -8.24 5.91 22.73
CA ILE A 161 -8.86 7.09 23.35
C ILE A 161 -9.87 6.67 24.43
N THR A 162 -10.67 5.64 24.15
CA THR A 162 -11.74 5.16 25.03
C THR A 162 -11.26 4.48 26.32
N ASP A 163 -9.99 4.06 26.39
CA ASP A 163 -9.42 3.50 27.62
C ASP A 163 -9.23 4.56 28.71
N VAL A 164 -9.01 5.81 28.29
CA VAL A 164 -8.85 6.97 29.18
C VAL A 164 -10.10 7.84 29.20
N LEU A 165 -10.80 7.96 28.06
CA LEU A 165 -11.95 8.82 27.83
C LEU A 165 -13.15 7.98 27.31
N PRO A 166 -13.88 7.28 28.20
CA PRO A 166 -14.84 6.25 27.82
C PRO A 166 -16.10 6.75 27.10
N ASN A 167 -16.43 8.04 27.20
CA ASN A 167 -17.55 8.67 26.50
C ASN A 167 -17.17 9.30 25.16
N TYR A 168 -15.89 9.29 24.76
CA TYR A 168 -15.40 9.90 23.51
C TYR A 168 -16.19 9.50 22.25
N ASN A 169 -16.61 8.23 22.19
CA ASN A 169 -17.43 7.69 21.12
C ASN A 169 -18.76 7.08 21.60
N ASN A 170 -19.32 7.60 22.70
CA ASN A 170 -20.59 7.11 23.20
C ASN A 170 -21.77 7.70 22.41
N ASP A 171 -22.48 6.85 21.67
CA ASP A 171 -23.60 7.26 20.82
C ASP A 171 -24.93 7.44 21.55
N ASP A 172 -25.00 7.18 22.87
CA ASP A 172 -26.19 7.48 23.66
C ASP A 172 -26.50 8.99 23.63
N PRO A 173 -27.67 9.41 23.13
CA PRO A 173 -28.06 10.82 23.12
C PRO A 173 -27.98 11.51 24.49
N LYS A 174 -28.16 10.75 25.59
CA LYS A 174 -28.06 11.26 26.96
C LYS A 174 -26.63 11.62 27.37
N LYS A 175 -25.64 11.07 26.68
CA LYS A 175 -24.20 11.29 26.92
C LYS A 175 -23.54 12.25 25.94
N SER A 176 -24.34 12.93 25.12
CA SER A 176 -23.86 13.89 24.11
C SER A 176 -22.98 15.00 24.72
N THR A 177 -23.33 15.50 25.90
CA THR A 177 -22.55 16.54 26.58
C THR A 177 -21.19 16.03 27.07
N GLU A 178 -21.16 14.86 27.71
CA GLU A 178 -19.92 14.22 28.14
C GLU A 178 -19.03 13.84 26.96
N ARG A 179 -19.61 13.32 25.87
CA ARG A 179 -18.89 13.02 24.62
C ARG A 179 -18.20 14.25 24.06
N GLU A 180 -18.92 15.37 23.93
CA GLU A 180 -18.36 16.61 23.41
C GLU A 180 -17.25 17.16 24.32
N LYS A 181 -17.41 17.03 25.65
CA LYS A 181 -16.37 17.41 26.61
C LYS A 181 -15.11 16.56 26.43
N GLU A 182 -15.25 15.24 26.35
CA GLU A 182 -14.12 14.32 26.20
C GLU A 182 -13.44 14.46 24.83
N ARG A 183 -14.17 14.80 23.77
CA ARG A 183 -13.57 15.14 22.46
C ARG A 183 -12.65 16.37 22.55
N ARG A 184 -13.11 17.44 23.20
CA ARG A 184 -12.26 18.63 23.42
C ARG A 184 -11.08 18.35 24.35
N GLU A 185 -11.28 17.47 25.33
CA GLU A 185 -10.21 17.02 26.21
C GLU A 185 -9.14 16.25 25.43
N TRP A 186 -9.56 15.32 24.56
CA TRP A 186 -8.68 14.62 23.64
C TRP A 186 -7.92 15.58 22.72
N ASP A 187 -8.61 16.54 22.10
CA ASP A 187 -7.97 17.56 21.24
C ASP A 187 -6.86 18.31 21.99
N SER A 188 -7.09 18.64 23.28
CA SER A 188 -6.07 19.28 24.11
C SER A 188 -4.90 18.34 24.46
N ILE A 189 -5.20 17.07 24.72
CA ILE A 189 -4.21 16.05 25.06
C ILE A 189 -3.31 15.75 23.88
N ILE A 190 -3.88 15.49 22.70
CA ILE A 190 -3.11 15.12 21.51
C ILE A 190 -2.21 16.27 21.06
N GLU A 191 -2.66 17.53 21.20
CA GLU A 191 -1.84 18.71 20.94
C GLU A 191 -0.62 18.76 21.86
N LYS A 192 -0.81 18.56 23.18
CA LYS A 192 0.29 18.54 24.15
C LYS A 192 1.26 17.39 23.90
N LEU A 193 0.75 16.17 23.68
CA LEU A 193 1.58 15.01 23.38
C LEU A 193 2.42 15.22 22.11
N THR A 194 1.81 15.77 21.06
CA THR A 194 2.52 16.14 19.82
C THR A 194 3.62 17.14 20.11
N GLN A 195 3.33 18.20 20.86
CA GLN A 195 4.33 19.21 21.24
C GLN A 195 5.49 18.59 22.04
N TYR A 196 5.19 17.73 23.00
CA TYR A 196 6.19 17.12 23.87
C TYR A 196 7.10 16.18 23.09
N LEU A 197 6.51 15.31 22.26
CA LEU A 197 7.27 14.35 21.44
C LEU A 197 8.13 15.07 20.41
N ARG A 198 7.62 16.10 19.72
CA ARG A 198 8.42 16.87 18.76
C ARG A 198 9.57 17.61 19.42
N LYS A 199 9.32 18.31 20.53
CA LYS A 199 10.36 19.03 21.28
C LYS A 199 11.43 18.06 21.79
N ALA A 200 11.02 16.90 22.29
CA ALA A 200 11.94 15.86 22.75
C ALA A 200 12.74 15.25 21.60
N ALA A 201 12.12 15.00 20.44
CA ALA A 201 12.78 14.47 19.26
C ALA A 201 13.80 15.44 18.68
N ASP A 202 13.46 16.73 18.57
CA ASP A 202 14.39 17.78 18.14
C ASP A 202 15.61 17.85 19.06
N GLN A 203 15.37 17.98 20.36
CA GLN A 203 16.47 18.07 21.32
C GLN A 203 17.32 16.80 21.35
N ALA A 204 16.70 15.62 21.24
CA ALA A 204 17.43 14.34 21.21
C ALA A 204 18.27 14.20 19.94
N TYR A 205 17.79 14.72 18.80
CA TYR A 205 18.54 14.75 17.55
C TYR A 205 19.73 15.71 17.62
N GLU A 206 19.55 16.92 18.17
CA GLU A 206 20.64 17.87 18.42
C GLU A 206 21.72 17.29 19.34
N GLU A 207 21.32 16.48 20.32
CA GLU A 207 22.23 15.75 21.22
C GLU A 207 22.83 14.49 20.59
N ASN A 208 22.56 14.18 19.31
CA ASN A 208 22.98 12.96 18.61
C ASN A 208 22.56 11.65 19.29
N ARG A 209 21.39 11.65 19.95
CA ARG A 209 20.86 10.49 20.68
C ARG A 209 19.87 9.67 19.87
N ILE A 210 19.31 10.26 18.82
CA ILE A 210 18.47 9.59 17.83
C ILE A 210 18.94 9.97 16.42
N THR A 211 18.63 9.13 15.44
CA THR A 211 18.94 9.40 14.03
C THR A 211 18.02 10.47 13.44
N LYS A 212 18.39 10.98 12.27
CA LYS A 212 17.54 11.90 11.50
C LYS A 212 16.19 11.26 11.17
N ASP A 213 16.17 9.99 10.80
CA ASP A 213 14.94 9.29 10.41
C ASP A 213 14.03 9.05 11.62
N GLN A 214 14.60 8.68 12.78
CA GLN A 214 13.86 8.62 14.05
C GLN A 214 13.23 9.98 14.39
N ARG A 215 13.99 11.07 14.27
CA ARG A 215 13.46 12.43 14.48
C ARG A 215 12.30 12.72 13.53
N LEU A 216 12.47 12.46 12.23
CA LEU A 216 11.49 12.83 11.19
C LEU A 216 10.14 12.13 11.34
N LYS A 217 10.09 10.95 11.97
CA LYS A 217 8.86 10.20 12.29
C LYS A 217 7.80 11.05 13.04
N TYR A 218 8.23 12.06 13.80
CA TYR A 218 7.35 12.94 14.58
C TYR A 218 6.87 14.20 13.83
N PHE A 219 7.34 14.40 12.59
CA PHE A 219 7.10 15.61 11.81
C PHE A 219 6.43 15.35 10.47
N TYR A 220 6.59 14.15 9.91
CA TYR A 220 6.03 13.87 8.59
C TYR A 220 4.52 13.71 8.61
N SER A 221 3.90 14.15 7.51
CA SER A 221 2.45 14.01 7.34
C SER A 221 2.06 12.59 6.94
N VAL A 222 0.79 12.26 7.14
CA VAL A 222 0.21 10.99 6.67
C VAL A 222 0.46 10.80 5.17
N THR A 223 0.29 11.85 4.36
CA THR A 223 0.54 11.80 2.92
C THR A 223 2.02 11.61 2.60
N GLU A 224 2.95 12.17 3.38
CA GLU A 224 4.37 11.87 3.21
C GLU A 224 4.72 10.42 3.57
N ALA A 225 4.09 9.85 4.60
CA ALA A 225 4.27 8.43 4.94
C ALA A 225 3.75 7.52 3.80
N GLU A 226 2.55 7.81 3.28
CA GLU A 226 1.96 7.12 2.12
C GLU A 226 2.87 7.21 0.89
N ALA A 227 3.38 8.40 0.57
CA ALA A 227 4.28 8.61 -0.56
C ALA A 227 5.63 7.92 -0.37
N THR A 228 6.14 7.88 0.86
CA THR A 228 7.37 7.17 1.21
C THR A 228 7.22 5.68 0.92
N LYS A 229 6.14 5.08 1.42
CA LYS A 229 5.81 3.68 1.20
C LYS A 229 5.50 3.37 -0.27
N GLY A 230 4.72 4.22 -0.93
CA GLY A 230 4.24 4.01 -2.29
C GLY A 230 5.29 4.25 -3.37
N ILE A 231 6.20 5.21 -3.18
CA ILE A 231 7.12 5.67 -4.22
C ILE A 231 8.59 5.58 -3.78
N ILE A 232 8.93 6.08 -2.60
CA ILE A 232 10.35 6.31 -2.22
C ILE A 232 11.07 5.01 -1.86
N GLU A 233 10.42 4.15 -1.08
CA GLU A 233 10.95 2.86 -0.62
C GLU A 233 10.61 1.70 -1.58
N SER A 234 9.90 2.00 -2.68
CA SER A 234 9.45 0.98 -3.63
C SER A 234 10.52 0.67 -4.68
N ASP A 235 10.90 -0.60 -4.80
CA ASP A 235 11.91 -1.05 -5.77
C ASP A 235 11.44 -0.98 -7.24
N SER A 236 10.12 -1.02 -7.49
CA SER A 236 9.54 -1.07 -8.83
C SER A 236 8.41 -0.05 -9.01
N ILE A 237 8.77 1.20 -9.28
CA ILE A 237 7.83 2.31 -9.51
C ILE A 237 7.57 2.62 -11.00
N ARG A 238 8.50 2.27 -11.88
CA ARG A 238 8.47 2.66 -13.30
C ARG A 238 7.25 2.08 -14.02
N ASN A 239 6.51 2.92 -14.73
CA ASN A 239 5.24 2.60 -15.40
C ASN A 239 4.17 2.04 -14.44
N ARG A 240 4.25 2.37 -13.14
CA ARG A 240 3.34 1.84 -12.12
C ARG A 240 2.79 2.91 -11.16
N VAL A 241 3.34 4.13 -11.19
CA VAL A 241 2.92 5.21 -10.28
C VAL A 241 2.73 6.52 -11.04
N LEU A 242 1.81 7.36 -10.57
CA LEU A 242 1.62 8.73 -11.05
C LEU A 242 1.68 9.73 -9.89
N ALA A 243 2.14 10.95 -10.17
CA ALA A 243 2.06 12.07 -9.25
C ALA A 243 1.46 13.33 -9.89
N TYR A 244 0.55 13.97 -9.18
CA TYR A 244 -0.09 15.22 -9.54
C TYR A 244 0.26 16.27 -8.52
N ILE A 245 0.95 17.33 -8.95
CA ILE A 245 1.41 18.41 -8.08
C ILE A 245 0.70 19.70 -8.49
N ARG A 246 -0.20 20.18 -7.64
CA ARG A 246 -0.89 21.46 -7.82
C ARG A 246 -0.33 22.51 -6.88
N ASN A 247 -0.14 23.72 -7.40
CA ASN A 247 0.20 24.90 -6.60
C ASN A 247 -0.81 26.02 -6.86
N PHE A 248 -1.12 26.79 -5.82
CA PHE A 248 -1.84 28.06 -5.96
C PHE A 248 -0.89 29.25 -5.95
N GLU A 249 -1.18 30.21 -6.82
CA GLU A 249 -0.62 31.55 -6.74
C GLU A 249 -1.42 32.35 -5.72
N ASN A 250 -0.73 32.89 -4.71
CA ASN A 250 -1.27 33.87 -3.78
C ASN A 250 -2.58 33.45 -3.08
N ILE A 251 -2.58 32.29 -2.40
CA ILE A 251 -3.71 31.88 -1.54
C ILE A 251 -4.08 33.02 -0.59
N ASN A 252 -5.34 33.47 -0.64
CA ASN A 252 -5.84 34.43 0.32
C ASN A 252 -6.20 33.73 1.63
N ILE A 253 -5.35 33.86 2.65
CA ILE A 253 -5.55 33.22 3.96
C ILE A 253 -6.74 33.78 4.74
N GLU A 254 -7.25 34.96 4.37
CA GLU A 254 -8.44 35.56 5.00
C GLU A 254 -9.73 34.83 4.60
N ASP A 255 -9.72 34.10 3.47
CA ASP A 255 -10.87 33.32 3.04
C ASP A 255 -11.08 32.12 3.96
N LYS A 256 -12.31 31.92 4.44
CA LYS A 256 -12.66 30.84 5.39
C LYS A 256 -12.27 29.44 4.90
N ILE A 257 -12.19 29.26 3.58
CA ILE A 257 -11.82 28.00 2.95
C ILE A 257 -10.31 27.79 2.85
N ALA A 258 -9.47 28.80 3.08
CA ALA A 258 -8.02 28.74 2.87
C ALA A 258 -7.38 27.61 3.67
N LYS A 259 -7.79 27.40 4.92
CA LYS A 259 -7.32 26.28 5.77
C LYS A 259 -7.54 24.88 5.19
N ARG A 260 -8.47 24.74 4.22
CA ARG A 260 -8.66 23.49 3.47
C ARG A 260 -7.53 23.24 2.48
N PHE A 261 -6.86 24.28 2.01
CA PHE A 261 -5.85 24.26 0.93
C PHE A 261 -4.43 24.54 1.40
N ILE A 262 -4.26 25.19 2.56
CA ILE A 262 -2.95 25.47 3.16
C ILE A 262 -2.97 25.16 4.65
N ASP A 263 -1.81 24.84 5.22
CA ASP A 263 -1.66 24.68 6.67
C ASP A 263 -1.41 26.04 7.32
N LEU A 264 -2.25 26.35 8.31
CA LEU A 264 -2.19 27.57 9.11
C LEU A 264 -1.79 27.24 10.53
N VAL A 265 -1.24 28.22 11.24
CA VAL A 265 -1.06 28.14 12.70
C VAL A 265 -2.42 28.10 13.40
N LYS A 266 -2.44 27.72 14.69
CA LYS A 266 -3.66 27.38 15.45
C LYS A 266 -4.76 28.46 15.46
N ASP A 267 -4.38 29.73 15.40
CA ASP A 267 -5.27 30.89 15.39
C ASP A 267 -5.70 31.30 13.97
N ASP A 268 -5.34 30.52 12.94
CA ASP A 268 -5.61 30.77 11.52
C ASP A 268 -5.07 32.14 11.03
N THR A 269 -4.09 32.74 11.74
CA THR A 269 -3.58 34.09 11.42
C THR A 269 -2.40 34.10 10.44
N ALA A 270 -1.67 33.00 10.34
CA ALA A 270 -0.48 32.90 9.50
C ALA A 270 -0.29 31.48 8.94
N ILE A 271 0.53 31.37 7.90
CA ILE A 271 0.92 30.09 7.30
C ILE A 271 1.85 29.34 8.27
N ASP A 272 1.62 28.04 8.44
CA ASP A 272 2.58 27.16 9.11
C ASP A 272 3.80 26.96 8.21
N GLN A 273 4.87 27.71 8.50
CA GLN A 273 6.08 27.70 7.69
C GLN A 273 6.81 26.35 7.74
N GLU A 274 6.75 25.63 8.86
CA GLU A 274 7.35 24.30 8.96
C GLU A 274 6.63 23.31 8.03
N ALA A 275 5.30 23.31 8.04
CA ALA A 275 4.50 22.48 7.15
C ALA A 275 4.76 22.83 5.68
N LYS A 276 4.86 24.12 5.34
CA LYS A 276 5.23 24.59 4.00
C LYS A 276 6.60 24.08 3.57
N ASP A 277 7.62 24.18 4.41
CA ASP A 277 8.98 23.73 4.09
C ASP A 277 9.05 22.21 3.92
N LEU A 278 8.33 21.46 4.76
CA LEU A 278 8.21 20.00 4.65
C LEU A 278 7.53 19.60 3.33
N ARG A 279 6.44 20.27 2.97
CA ARG A 279 5.71 20.07 1.71
C ARG A 279 6.58 20.34 0.48
N GLU A 280 7.30 21.46 0.45
CA GLU A 280 8.19 21.78 -0.67
C GLU A 280 9.33 20.76 -0.77
N ARG A 281 9.87 20.30 0.36
CA ARG A 281 10.86 19.22 0.36
C ARG A 281 10.29 17.92 -0.20
N LEU A 282 9.06 17.55 0.17
CA LEU A 282 8.39 16.37 -0.38
C LEU A 282 8.23 16.50 -1.90
N LYS A 283 7.69 17.63 -2.38
CA LYS A 283 7.49 17.87 -3.81
C LYS A 283 8.80 17.84 -4.59
N ILE A 284 9.78 18.65 -4.19
CA ILE A 284 10.96 18.95 -5.02
C ILE A 284 12.11 17.99 -4.77
N ALA A 285 12.40 17.65 -3.50
CA ALA A 285 13.59 16.86 -3.17
C ALA A 285 13.31 15.36 -3.09
N LYS A 286 12.05 14.94 -2.85
CA LYS A 286 11.70 13.52 -2.69
C LYS A 286 10.98 12.93 -3.90
N ILE A 287 9.94 13.59 -4.41
CA ILE A 287 9.09 13.01 -5.48
C ILE A 287 9.63 13.31 -6.88
N GLN A 288 9.87 14.59 -7.19
CA GLN A 288 10.29 15.01 -8.54
C GLN A 288 11.56 14.31 -9.08
N PRO A 289 12.61 14.05 -8.29
CA PRO A 289 13.83 13.43 -8.82
C PRO A 289 13.65 11.95 -9.18
N VAL A 290 12.60 11.32 -8.67
CA VAL A 290 12.43 9.87 -8.71
C VAL A 290 11.48 9.46 -9.84
N LEU A 291 10.53 10.31 -10.24
CA LEU A 291 9.52 10.05 -11.27
C LEU A 291 9.92 10.59 -12.66
N LEU A 292 9.45 9.92 -13.72
CA LEU A 292 9.62 10.40 -15.08
C LEU A 292 8.70 11.61 -15.38
N PRO A 293 9.01 12.43 -16.41
CA PRO A 293 8.16 13.53 -16.83
C PRO A 293 6.71 13.11 -17.14
N ASP A 294 6.51 11.97 -17.81
CA ASP A 294 5.16 11.46 -18.12
C ASP A 294 4.45 10.87 -16.89
N GLU A 295 5.20 10.53 -15.84
CA GLU A 295 4.65 10.02 -14.58
C GLU A 295 4.27 11.16 -13.62
N THR A 296 4.63 12.41 -13.95
CA THR A 296 4.39 13.57 -13.10
C THR A 296 3.74 14.72 -13.86
N LYS A 297 2.57 15.17 -13.41
CA LYS A 297 1.94 16.38 -13.93
C LYS A 297 1.97 17.48 -12.88
N LYS A 298 2.40 18.67 -13.29
CA LYS A 298 2.47 19.87 -12.44
C LYS A 298 1.58 20.95 -13.02
N ASP A 299 0.77 21.56 -12.18
CA ASP A 299 -0.13 22.65 -12.58
C ASP A 299 -0.10 23.76 -11.52
N THR A 300 -0.29 24.98 -11.98
CA THR A 300 -0.37 26.18 -11.14
C THR A 300 -1.69 26.87 -11.44
N LEU A 301 -2.45 27.17 -10.39
CA LEU A 301 -3.74 27.85 -10.46
C LEU A 301 -3.68 29.18 -9.72
N TYR A 302 -4.50 30.15 -10.12
CA TYR A 302 -4.73 31.32 -9.27
C TYR A 302 -5.73 30.99 -8.16
N TRP A 303 -5.69 31.76 -7.08
CA TRP A 303 -6.64 31.57 -5.99
C TRP A 303 -8.04 32.12 -6.35
N THR A 304 -9.08 31.33 -6.12
CA THR A 304 -10.48 31.80 -6.10
C THR A 304 -11.05 31.71 -4.68
N PRO A 305 -12.13 32.45 -4.36
CA PRO A 305 -12.83 32.31 -3.07
C PRO A 305 -13.40 30.91 -2.79
N ASN A 306 -13.41 30.02 -3.79
CA ASN A 306 -13.81 28.61 -3.70
C ASN A 306 -12.60 27.65 -3.75
N GLY A 307 -11.38 28.15 -3.90
CA GLY A 307 -10.16 27.36 -4.06
C GLY A 307 -10.08 26.78 -5.47
N VAL A 308 -10.25 25.46 -5.61
CA VAL A 308 -10.46 24.86 -6.94
C VAL A 308 -11.95 24.99 -7.28
N ASP A 309 -12.26 25.67 -8.38
CA ASP A 309 -13.62 26.08 -8.71
C ASP A 309 -14.02 25.53 -10.09
N PRO A 310 -14.88 24.50 -10.17
CA PRO A 310 -15.34 23.98 -11.45
C PRO A 310 -16.20 24.94 -12.28
N GLU A 311 -16.73 26.02 -11.70
CA GLU A 311 -17.49 27.04 -12.45
C GLU A 311 -16.55 28.03 -13.16
N ASP A 312 -15.29 28.09 -12.73
CA ASP A 312 -14.25 28.90 -13.34
C ASP A 312 -13.66 28.19 -14.59
N PRO A 313 -13.58 28.87 -15.76
CA PRO A 313 -13.13 28.25 -17.01
C PRO A 313 -11.69 27.69 -16.95
N ASP A 314 -10.76 28.41 -16.33
CA ASP A 314 -9.34 28.03 -16.29
C ASP A 314 -9.15 26.84 -15.34
N HIS A 315 -9.86 26.85 -14.20
CA HIS A 315 -9.87 25.73 -13.27
C HIS A 315 -10.54 24.49 -13.88
N MET A 316 -11.60 24.65 -14.66
CA MET A 316 -12.22 23.55 -15.40
C MET A 316 -11.27 23.01 -16.49
N GLU A 317 -10.55 23.87 -17.22
CA GLU A 317 -9.54 23.43 -18.18
C GLU A 317 -8.42 22.62 -17.50
N TYR A 318 -7.97 23.06 -16.32
CA TYR A 318 -7.06 22.28 -15.48
C TYR A 318 -7.62 20.89 -15.15
N LEU A 319 -8.87 20.79 -14.70
CA LEU A 319 -9.50 19.50 -14.35
C LEU A 319 -9.63 18.58 -15.57
N VAL A 320 -9.99 19.12 -16.73
CA VAL A 320 -10.03 18.37 -18.00
C VAL A 320 -8.64 17.87 -18.40
N SER A 321 -7.62 18.73 -18.28
CA SER A 321 -6.22 18.39 -18.55
C SER A 321 -5.70 17.29 -17.61
N LEU A 322 -6.03 17.40 -16.31
CA LEU A 322 -5.74 16.40 -15.29
C LEU A 322 -6.37 15.04 -15.65
N GLY A 323 -7.67 15.03 -15.96
CA GLY A 323 -8.41 13.82 -16.33
C GLY A 323 -7.85 13.15 -17.58
N LYS A 324 -7.54 13.94 -18.61
CA LYS A 324 -6.92 13.41 -19.84
C LYS A 324 -5.57 12.76 -19.57
N HIS A 325 -4.69 13.45 -18.82
CA HIS A 325 -3.37 12.90 -18.46
C HIS A 325 -3.50 11.60 -17.65
N PHE A 326 -4.46 11.56 -16.73
CA PHE A 326 -4.75 10.37 -15.92
C PHE A 326 -5.23 9.19 -16.77
N GLU A 327 -6.22 9.41 -17.64
CA GLU A 327 -6.75 8.38 -18.53
C GLU A 327 -5.67 7.81 -19.44
N GLU A 328 -4.92 8.68 -20.13
CA GLU A 328 -3.89 8.28 -21.08
C GLU A 328 -2.77 7.48 -20.41
N ASN A 329 -2.25 7.95 -19.29
CA ASN A 329 -1.14 7.28 -18.62
C ASN A 329 -1.57 6.00 -17.90
N MET A 330 -2.76 5.95 -17.30
CA MET A 330 -3.29 4.71 -16.72
C MET A 330 -3.43 3.62 -17.79
N ILE A 331 -3.99 3.96 -18.95
CA ILE A 331 -4.12 3.03 -20.07
C ILE A 331 -2.74 2.59 -20.57
N LYS A 332 -1.80 3.53 -20.74
CA LYS A 332 -0.42 3.21 -21.16
C LYS A 332 0.27 2.24 -20.18
N MET A 333 0.12 2.44 -18.87
CA MET A 333 0.71 1.58 -17.84
C MET A 333 0.11 0.17 -17.82
N VAL A 334 -1.22 0.07 -18.00
CA VAL A 334 -1.90 -1.22 -18.16
C VAL A 334 -1.42 -1.94 -19.42
N ASP A 335 -1.36 -1.24 -20.56
CA ASP A 335 -0.90 -1.81 -21.82
C ASP A 335 0.56 -2.24 -21.78
N TYR A 336 1.43 -1.46 -21.13
CA TYR A 336 2.83 -1.82 -20.92
C TYR A 336 2.95 -3.18 -20.20
N THR A 337 2.14 -3.36 -19.16
CA THR A 337 2.10 -4.61 -18.38
C THR A 337 1.57 -5.78 -19.19
N LEU A 338 0.56 -5.55 -20.05
CA LEU A 338 0.02 -6.57 -20.95
C LEU A 338 0.99 -6.94 -22.09
N LYS A 339 1.73 -5.97 -22.65
CA LYS A 339 2.71 -6.22 -23.73
C LYS A 339 3.93 -7.00 -23.25
N LYS A 340 4.43 -6.71 -22.03
CA LYS A 340 5.52 -7.48 -21.41
C LYS A 340 5.19 -8.98 -21.31
N LYS A 341 3.89 -9.33 -21.26
CA LYS A 341 3.41 -10.71 -21.24
C LYS A 341 3.41 -11.38 -22.62
N ILE A 342 2.99 -10.69 -23.69
CA ILE A 342 2.81 -11.30 -25.04
C ILE A 342 4.13 -11.82 -25.62
N GLY A 343 5.28 -11.27 -25.22
CA GLY A 343 6.59 -11.78 -25.65
C GLY A 343 6.97 -13.16 -25.12
N ASN A 344 6.23 -13.72 -24.16
CA ASN A 344 6.65 -14.88 -23.34
C ASN A 344 5.61 -16.03 -23.25
N ARG A 345 4.67 -16.22 -24.19
CA ARG A 345 3.69 -17.33 -24.09
C ARG A 345 3.35 -18.04 -25.41
N GLU A 346 3.46 -19.37 -25.37
CA GLU A 346 2.51 -20.28 -26.01
C GLU A 346 1.34 -20.47 -25.01
N ASP A 347 0.12 -20.06 -25.38
CA ASP A 347 -1.07 -20.15 -24.54
C ASP A 347 -1.66 -21.57 -24.59
N ASP A 348 -1.60 -22.31 -23.48
CA ASP A 348 -2.33 -23.57 -23.26
C ASP A 348 -3.34 -23.36 -22.10
N GLU A 349 -4.63 -23.36 -22.42
CA GLU A 349 -5.72 -23.17 -21.44
C GLU A 349 -5.67 -24.21 -20.31
N LEU A 350 -5.27 -25.45 -20.62
CA LEU A 350 -5.15 -26.52 -19.64
C LEU A 350 -4.02 -26.23 -18.64
N TYR A 351 -2.90 -25.69 -19.13
CA TYR A 351 -1.78 -25.34 -18.27
C TYR A 351 -2.18 -24.28 -17.24
N GLU A 352 -2.88 -23.23 -17.66
CA GLU A 352 -3.33 -22.17 -16.75
C GLU A 352 -4.39 -22.67 -15.76
N GLU A 353 -5.28 -23.57 -16.16
CA GLU A 353 -6.23 -24.23 -15.26
C GLU A 353 -5.52 -25.07 -14.18
N VAL A 354 -4.57 -25.92 -14.59
CA VAL A 354 -3.81 -26.76 -13.65
C VAL A 354 -2.96 -25.91 -12.71
N LEU A 355 -2.31 -24.86 -13.24
CA LEU A 355 -1.56 -23.91 -12.43
C LEU A 355 -2.44 -23.23 -11.38
N HIS A 356 -3.68 -22.85 -11.74
CA HIS A 356 -4.65 -22.27 -10.82
C HIS A 356 -5.05 -23.24 -9.69
N HIS A 357 -5.27 -24.51 -10.03
CA HIS A 357 -5.55 -25.55 -9.04
C HIS A 357 -4.38 -25.81 -8.09
N LEU A 358 -3.15 -25.80 -8.58
CA LEU A 358 -1.96 -26.00 -7.76
C LEU A 358 -1.75 -24.84 -6.79
N HIS A 359 -1.87 -23.59 -7.23
CA HIS A 359 -1.82 -22.43 -6.33
C HIS A 359 -2.92 -22.45 -5.28
N PHE A 360 -4.14 -22.80 -5.68
CA PHE A 360 -5.25 -22.96 -4.74
C PHE A 360 -4.95 -24.05 -3.70
N GLY A 361 -4.43 -25.19 -4.14
CA GLY A 361 -4.02 -26.30 -3.26
C GLY A 361 -2.93 -25.88 -2.28
N GLN A 362 -1.86 -25.23 -2.75
CA GLN A 362 -0.74 -24.79 -1.94
C GLN A 362 -1.20 -23.86 -0.81
N LYS A 363 -2.03 -22.86 -1.15
CA LYS A 363 -2.60 -21.93 -0.16
C LYS A 363 -3.49 -22.63 0.88
N ARG A 364 -4.20 -23.69 0.49
CA ARG A 364 -5.01 -24.48 1.44
C ARG A 364 -4.14 -25.34 2.34
N LEU A 365 -3.04 -25.87 1.83
CA LEU A 365 -2.10 -26.69 2.60
C LEU A 365 -1.37 -25.89 3.69
N GLU A 366 -1.19 -24.58 3.55
CA GLU A 366 -0.60 -23.72 4.61
C GLU A 366 -1.33 -23.79 5.96
N SER A 367 -2.63 -24.06 5.95
CA SER A 367 -3.48 -24.09 7.15
C SER A 367 -4.11 -25.45 7.43
N PHE A 368 -3.84 -26.45 6.59
CA PHE A 368 -4.45 -27.76 6.68
C PHE A 368 -3.51 -28.76 7.37
N CYS A 369 -4.02 -29.49 8.36
CA CYS A 369 -3.29 -30.51 9.10
C CYS A 369 -4.19 -31.75 9.29
N GLY A 370 -3.68 -32.94 9.02
CA GLY A 370 -4.38 -34.22 9.22
C GLY A 370 -4.91 -34.88 7.94
N ARG A 371 -5.49 -36.09 8.09
CA ARG A 371 -6.07 -36.94 7.02
C ARG A 371 -5.06 -37.53 6.04
N GLU A 372 -3.80 -37.63 6.43
CA GLU A 372 -2.70 -38.15 5.61
C GLU A 372 -3.02 -39.57 5.11
N GLU A 373 -3.48 -40.47 5.98
CA GLU A 373 -3.82 -41.85 5.60
C GLU A 373 -4.95 -41.92 4.57
N ILE A 374 -5.97 -41.06 4.69
CA ILE A 374 -7.12 -41.03 3.77
C ILE A 374 -6.68 -40.47 2.41
N LEU A 375 -5.90 -39.40 2.42
CA LEU A 375 -5.38 -38.78 1.19
C LEU A 375 -4.42 -39.72 0.45
N GLU A 376 -3.61 -40.48 1.18
CA GLU A 376 -2.71 -41.48 0.61
C GLU A 376 -3.48 -42.68 0.02
N ASP A 377 -4.54 -43.17 0.68
CA ASP A 377 -5.42 -44.21 0.10
C ASP A 377 -6.13 -43.71 -1.18
N ILE A 378 -6.61 -42.47 -1.19
CA ILE A 378 -7.19 -41.85 -2.41
C ILE A 378 -6.14 -41.76 -3.51
N ARG A 379 -4.93 -41.28 -3.21
CA ARG A 379 -3.82 -41.18 -4.18
C ARG A 379 -3.48 -42.53 -4.78
N ASN A 380 -3.36 -43.55 -3.95
CA ASN A 380 -3.07 -44.91 -4.39
C ASN A 380 -4.17 -45.42 -5.32
N ARG A 381 -5.44 -45.26 -4.97
CA ARG A 381 -6.56 -45.66 -5.84
C ARG A 381 -6.57 -44.92 -7.18
N MET A 382 -6.30 -43.61 -7.19
CA MET A 382 -6.27 -42.82 -8.42
C MET A 382 -5.11 -43.22 -9.35
N THR A 383 -3.92 -43.48 -8.80
CA THR A 383 -2.74 -43.86 -9.59
C THR A 383 -2.78 -45.31 -10.08
N THR A 384 -3.39 -46.21 -9.32
CA THR A 384 -3.53 -47.64 -9.72
C THR A 384 -4.45 -47.82 -10.94
N VAL A 385 -5.43 -46.93 -11.15
CA VAL A 385 -6.39 -47.02 -12.26
C VAL A 385 -5.83 -46.47 -13.59
N HIS A 386 -4.69 -45.76 -13.58
CA HIS A 386 -4.09 -45.17 -14.80
C HIS A 386 -2.70 -45.72 -15.16
N GLY A 387 -2.15 -46.64 -14.36
CA GLY A 387 -0.83 -47.24 -14.58
C GLY A 387 -0.82 -48.65 -15.18
N GLY A 388 -1.94 -49.17 -15.66
CA GLY A 388 -2.04 -50.55 -16.12
C GLY A 388 -2.56 -50.68 -17.55
N SER A 389 -1.63 -50.71 -18.52
CA SER A 389 -1.63 -51.64 -19.67
C SER A 389 -0.96 -51.09 -20.95
N GLU A 390 0.23 -50.50 -20.89
CA GLU A 390 1.13 -50.48 -22.06
C GLU A 390 2.56 -50.76 -21.55
N ASP A 391 3.31 -51.56 -22.31
CA ASP A 391 4.64 -52.11 -22.00
C ASP A 391 4.76 -53.26 -20.99
N SER A 392 4.41 -54.47 -21.43
CA SER A 392 5.29 -55.66 -21.30
C SER A 392 4.62 -56.90 -21.90
N ASP A 393 4.83 -57.16 -23.19
CA ASP A 393 4.93 -58.54 -23.73
C ASP A 393 5.19 -58.53 -25.25
N LEU A 394 6.34 -58.01 -25.69
CA LEU A 394 6.87 -58.26 -27.04
C LEU A 394 8.41 -58.24 -27.00
N SER A 395 9.02 -59.18 -26.28
CA SER A 395 10.34 -59.73 -26.63
C SER A 395 10.71 -60.85 -25.66
N GLN A 396 10.37 -62.09 -26.02
CA GLN A 396 11.15 -63.28 -25.72
C GLN A 396 10.44 -64.50 -26.29
N LYS A 397 10.73 -64.81 -27.55
CA LYS A 397 10.73 -66.16 -28.13
C LYS A 397 11.18 -66.06 -29.59
N GLU A 398 12.49 -66.10 -29.78
CA GLU A 398 13.16 -66.63 -30.98
C GLU A 398 14.68 -66.49 -30.76
N ASP A 399 15.31 -67.58 -30.35
CA ASP A 399 16.59 -68.11 -30.87
C ASP A 399 17.26 -68.99 -29.81
N GLU A 400 16.89 -70.27 -29.83
CA GLU A 400 17.77 -71.34 -29.37
C GLU A 400 18.95 -71.43 -30.34
N SER A 401 20.14 -71.29 -29.76
CA SER A 401 21.46 -71.34 -30.38
C SER A 401 21.69 -72.59 -31.21
N LEU A 402 21.94 -72.39 -32.51
CA LEU A 402 22.74 -73.30 -33.34
C LEU A 402 24.20 -73.24 -32.88
N GLU A 403 24.69 -74.35 -32.35
CA GLU A 403 26.10 -74.59 -32.04
C GLU A 403 26.95 -74.53 -33.31
N SER A 404 28.08 -73.82 -33.19
CA SER A 404 29.13 -73.70 -34.19
C SER A 404 30.05 -74.94 -34.21
N ASP A 405 30.21 -75.53 -35.39
CA ASP A 405 31.36 -76.37 -35.74
C ASP A 405 32.66 -75.55 -35.63
N GLN A 406 33.68 -76.06 -34.93
CA GLN A 406 34.97 -76.41 -35.54
C GLN A 406 35.94 -77.14 -34.58
N ASP A 407 36.25 -78.37 -34.99
CA ASP A 407 37.59 -78.95 -35.17
C ASP A 407 38.30 -79.67 -34.00
N GLY A 408 38.85 -80.86 -34.32
CA GLY A 408 39.66 -81.68 -33.41
C GLY A 408 39.52 -83.19 -33.62
N GLY A 409 40.15 -83.73 -34.67
CA GLY A 409 39.99 -85.12 -35.11
C GLY A 409 40.61 -86.23 -34.25
N ASN A 410 40.23 -87.48 -34.54
CA ASN A 410 41.14 -88.63 -34.61
C ASN A 410 40.40 -89.90 -35.10
N ARG A 411 40.92 -90.45 -36.20
CA ARG A 411 40.86 -91.84 -36.70
C ARG A 411 39.53 -92.45 -37.13
#